data_AF-A0A257N6I8-F1
#
_entry.id   AF-A0A257N6I8-F1
#
_cell.length_a   1.000
_cell.length_b   1.000
_cell.length_c   1.000
_cell.angle_alpha   90.00
_cell.angle_beta   90.00
_cell.angle_gamma   90.00
#
_symmetry.space_group_name_H-M   'P 1'
#
loop_
_entity.id
_entity.type
_entity.pdbx_description
1 polymer ?
#
loop_
_entity_poly.entity_id
_entity_poly.type
_entity_poly.pdbx_seq_one_letter_code
_entity_poly.pdbx_strand_id
1 'polypeptide(L)' 'GGITNINDIKALGAVAHEGIIGAITGRAIYEGTLDFAEAEKLAESYSVS' A
#
# COMPACT_ATOMS: atom_id res chain seq x y z
N GLY A 1 -9.04 4.56 0.63
CA GLY A 1 -9.15 4.34 2.08
C GLY A 1 -7.79 4.52 2.72
N GLY A 2 -7.74 4.64 4.05
CA GLY A 2 -6.47 4.70 4.78
C GLY A 2 -5.76 3.34 4.81
N ILE A 3 -4.43 3.34 4.72
CA ILE A 3 -3.59 2.15 4.92
C ILE A 3 -3.18 2.07 6.39
N THR A 4 -3.29 0.88 6.98
CA THR A 4 -2.97 0.60 8.38
C THR A 4 -1.76 -0.32 8.51
N ASN A 5 -1.57 -1.26 7.59
CA ASN A 5 -0.44 -2.19 7.61
C ASN A 5 -0.18 -2.80 6.22
N ILE A 6 0.84 -3.68 6.13
CA ILE A 6 1.28 -4.29 4.87
C ILE A 6 0.20 -5.13 4.17
N ASN A 7 -0.80 -5.65 4.91
CA ASN A 7 -1.87 -6.46 4.31
C ASN A 7 -2.82 -5.60 3.47
N ASP A 8 -2.99 -4.32 3.82
CA ASP A 8 -3.79 -3.39 3.02
C ASP A 8 -3.13 -3.15 1.65
N ILE A 9 -1.79 -3.10 1.60
CA ILE A 9 -1.03 -3.01 0.34
C ILE A 9 -1.23 -4.26 -0.51
N LYS A 10 -1.17 -5.46 0.08
CA LYS A 10 -1.42 -6.73 -0.64
C LYS A 10 -2.84 -6.80 -1.19
N ALA A 11 -3.83 -6.40 -0.38
CA ALA A 11 -5.23 -6.38 -0.78
C ALA A 11 -5.46 -5.41 -1.95
N LEU A 12 -4.89 -4.19 -1.88
CA LEU A 12 -4.98 -3.23 -2.97
C LEU A 12 -4.23 -3.68 -4.22
N GLY A 13 -3.05 -4.28 -4.07
CA GLY A 13 -2.29 -4.84 -5.19
C GLY A 13 -3.06 -5.92 -5.94
N ALA A 14 -3.81 -6.78 -5.24
CA ALA A 14 -4.63 -7.82 -5.86
C ALA A 14 -5.75 -7.27 -6.76
N VAL A 15 -6.25 -6.06 -6.48
CA VAL A 15 -7.31 -5.39 -7.24
C VAL A 15 -6.82 -4.14 -7.99
N ALA A 16 -5.51 -3.91 -8.06
CA ALA A 16 -4.94 -2.71 -8.70
C ALA A 16 -5.35 -2.57 -10.17
N HIS A 17 -5.53 -3.71 -10.85
CA HIS A 17 -5.98 -3.81 -12.25
C HIS A 17 -7.42 -3.32 -12.48
N GLU A 18 -8.23 -3.11 -11.43
CA GLU A 18 -9.60 -2.59 -11.51
C GLU A 18 -9.65 -1.06 -11.65
N GLY A 19 -8.50 -0.39 -11.83
CA GLY A 19 -8.41 1.06 -12.03
C GLY A 19 -8.13 1.84 -10.74
N ILE A 20 -7.59 1.18 -9.70
CA ILE A 20 -7.12 1.85 -8.49
C ILE A 20 -5.82 2.57 -8.81
N ILE A 21 -5.84 3.91 -8.73
CA ILE A 21 -4.67 4.75 -9.02
C ILE A 21 -3.82 5.09 -7.80
N GLY A 22 -4.28 4.75 -6.60
CA GLY A 22 -3.53 4.98 -5.36
C GLY A 22 -4.36 4.88 -4.09
N ALA A 23 -3.66 4.88 -2.97
CA ALA A 23 -4.21 4.96 -1.62
C ALA A 23 -3.34 5.88 -0.75
N ILE A 24 -3.91 6.37 0.36
CA ILE A 24 -3.25 7.34 1.23
C ILE A 24 -2.98 6.69 2.58
N THR A 25 -1.77 6.86 3.11
CA THR A 25 -1.38 6.46 4.47
C THR A 25 -0.95 7.67 5.29
N GLY A 26 -1.06 7.58 6.61
CA GLY A 26 -0.71 8.67 7.52
C GLY A 26 -0.40 8.15 8.91
N ARG A 27 -1.44 7.97 9.76
CA ARG A 27 -1.29 7.47 11.14
C ARG A 27 -0.41 6.22 11.26
N ALA A 28 -0.51 5.31 10.30
CA ALA A 28 0.25 4.07 10.31
C ALA A 28 1.78 4.25 10.27
N ILE A 29 2.25 5.35 9.67
CA ILE A 29 3.68 5.71 9.67
C ILE A 29 4.13 6.19 11.04
N TYR A 30 3.31 7.02 11.69
CA TYR A 30 3.63 7.57 13.01
C TYR A 30 3.46 6.55 14.14
N GLU A 31 2.51 5.63 14.00
CA GLU A 31 2.23 4.56 14.98
C GLU A 31 3.11 3.32 14.77
N GLY A 32 3.91 3.28 13.70
CA GLY A 32 4.81 2.16 13.39
C GLY A 32 4.10 0.88 12.96
N THR A 33 2.82 0.96 12.58
CA THR A 33 2.04 -0.19 12.10
C THR A 33 2.27 -0.49 10.61
N LEU A 34 2.96 0.40 9.91
CA LEU A 34 3.40 0.23 8.53
C LEU A 34 4.87 0.68 8.40
N ASP A 35 5.73 -0.24 7.98
CA ASP A 35 7.06 0.12 7.48
C ASP A 35 6.91 0.73 6.08
N PHE A 36 7.27 2.01 5.94
CA PHE A 36 7.11 2.72 4.67
C PHE A 36 7.96 2.10 3.55
N ALA A 37 9.22 1.74 3.84
CA ALA A 37 10.16 1.27 2.83
C ALA A 37 9.81 -0.14 2.34
N GLU A 38 9.32 -1.01 3.22
CA GLU A 38 8.79 -2.32 2.85
C GLU A 38 7.50 -2.17 2.01
N ALA A 39 6.59 -1.30 2.46
CA ALA A 39 5.32 -1.06 1.79
C ALA A 39 5.50 -0.48 0.38
N GLU A 40 6.40 0.48 0.21
CA GLU A 40 6.75 1.10 -1.07
C GLU A 40 7.27 0.05 -2.06
N LYS A 41 8.27 -0.76 -1.66
CA LYS A 41 8.81 -1.84 -2.49
C LYS A 41 7.74 -2.85 -2.91
N LEU A 42 6.85 -3.21 -1.99
CA LEU A 42 5.74 -4.11 -2.30
C LEU A 42 4.76 -3.45 -3.27
N ALA A 43 4.40 -2.19 -3.08
CA ALA A 43 3.52 -1.46 -3.97
C ALA A 43 4.09 -1.35 -5.39
N GLU A 44 5.39 -1.07 -5.52
CA GLU A 44 6.10 -1.04 -6.81
C GLU A 44 6.02 -2.38 -7.55
N SER A 45 5.99 -3.51 -6.85
CA SER A 45 5.85 -4.83 -7.49
C SER A 45 4.51 -5.02 -8.22
N TYR A 46 3.50 -4.20 -7.90
CA TYR A 46 2.20 -4.19 -8.59
C TYR A 46 2.10 -3.13 -9.69
N SER A 47 3.05 -2.19 -9.75
CA SER A 47 3.13 -1.19 -10.82
C SER A 47 3.63 -1.86 -12.09
N VAL A 48 2.70 -2.25 -12.96
CA VAL A 48 3.02 -2.78 -14.28
C VAL A 48 3.61 -1.65 -15.13
N SER A 49 4.79 -1.89 -15.74
CA SER A 49 5.39 -1.02 -16.77
C SER A 49 4.72 -1.21 -18.14
#